data_AF-A0A853ITL0-F1
#
_entry.id   AF-A0A853ITL0-F1
#
_cell.length_a   1.000
_cell.length_b   1.000
_cell.length_c   1.000
_cell.angle_alpha   90.00
_cell.angle_beta   90.00
_cell.angle_gamma   90.00
#
_symmetry.space_group_name_H-M   'P 1'
#
loop_
_entity.id
_entity.type
_entity.pdbx_description
1 polymer ?
#
loop_
_entity_poly.entity_id
_entity_poly.type
_entity_poly.pdbx_seq_one_letter_code
_entity_poly.pdbx_strand_id
1 'polypeptide(L)'
;MSGVAIHTTVDTSTDAYRVTYLGQKEITVAAGTYPACHFSNATTEGQVDVYYSVGSGLPLVIASRIEDGGLVRMEMQPDSHVNGVPVSQYHASRQ
;
A
#
# COMPACT_ATOMS: atom_id res chain seq x y z
N MET A 1 9.19 -32.53 -37.93
CA MET A 1 8.99 -31.30 -37.12
C MET A 1 8.04 -31.65 -36.00
N SER A 2 8.53 -31.88 -34.78
CA SER A 2 7.67 -32.18 -33.62
C SER A 2 7.09 -30.89 -33.07
N GLY A 3 5.76 -30.82 -33.01
CA GLY A 3 5.06 -29.70 -32.38
C GLY A 3 5.32 -29.66 -30.88
N VAL A 4 5.69 -28.50 -30.36
CA VAL A 4 5.78 -28.26 -28.91
C VAL A 4 4.36 -28.16 -28.38
N ALA A 5 3.98 -29.06 -27.49
CA ALA A 5 2.72 -28.95 -26.77
C ALA A 5 2.78 -27.73 -25.84
N ILE A 6 1.94 -26.73 -26.09
CA ILE A 6 1.77 -25.60 -25.17
C ILE A 6 0.81 -26.06 -24.08
N HIS A 7 1.31 -26.15 -22.85
CA HIS A 7 0.47 -26.39 -21.68
C HIS A 7 0.09 -25.05 -21.04
N THR A 8 -1.20 -24.83 -20.85
CA THR A 8 -1.74 -23.70 -20.09
C THR A 8 -2.03 -24.19 -18.66
N THR A 9 -1.31 -23.64 -17.68
CA THR A 9 -1.63 -23.84 -16.26
C THR A 9 -2.49 -22.67 -15.80
N VAL A 10 -3.66 -22.97 -15.26
CA VAL A 10 -4.54 -21.97 -14.62
C VAL A 10 -4.41 -22.18 -13.12
N ASP A 11 -3.77 -21.22 -12.45
CA ASP A 11 -3.72 -21.18 -10.99
C ASP A 11 -5.00 -20.53 -10.47
N THR A 12 -5.72 -21.26 -9.62
CA THR A 12 -6.95 -20.80 -8.95
C THR A 12 -6.76 -20.74 -7.43
N SER A 13 -5.51 -20.77 -6.96
CA SER A 13 -5.23 -20.61 -5.53
C SER A 13 -5.75 -19.26 -5.04
N THR A 14 -6.44 -19.29 -3.90
CA THR A 14 -6.76 -18.10 -3.13
C THR A 14 -5.78 -18.06 -1.97
N ASP A 15 -4.79 -17.17 -2.05
CA ASP A 15 -3.93 -16.88 -0.93
C ASP A 15 -4.76 -16.20 0.17
N ALA A 16 -4.97 -16.92 1.26
CA ALA A 16 -5.56 -16.33 2.46
C ALA A 16 -4.52 -15.41 3.09
N TYR A 17 -4.65 -14.10 2.89
CA TYR A 17 -3.82 -13.11 3.56
C TYR A 17 -4.57 -12.45 4.71
N ARG A 18 -3.84 -12.12 5.78
CA ARG A 18 -4.41 -11.51 6.98
C ARG A 18 -3.95 -10.07 7.10
N VAL A 19 -4.89 -9.15 6.97
CA VAL A 19 -4.67 -7.74 7.29
C VAL A 19 -5.01 -7.50 8.74
N THR A 20 -4.06 -6.97 9.50
CA THR A 20 -4.23 -6.58 10.90
C THR A 20 -4.29 -5.06 10.99
N TYR A 21 -5.35 -4.53 11.57
CA TYR A 21 -5.43 -3.11 11.91
C TYR A 21 -4.71 -2.86 13.23
N LEU A 22 -3.72 -1.96 13.22
CA LEU A 22 -2.84 -1.67 14.34
C LEU A 22 -3.17 -0.34 15.05
N GLY A 23 -4.23 0.34 14.62
CA GLY A 23 -4.72 1.59 15.23
C GLY A 23 -4.45 2.83 14.37
N GLN A 24 -4.64 4.01 14.96
CA GLN A 24 -4.41 5.30 14.32
C GLN A 24 -3.21 6.01 14.94
N LYS A 25 -2.46 6.75 14.12
CA LYS A 25 -1.40 7.66 14.55
C LYS A 25 -1.15 8.72 13.49
N GLU A 26 -0.50 9.81 13.88
CA GLU A 26 0.01 10.81 12.95
C GLU A 26 1.15 10.23 12.11
N ILE A 27 1.11 10.50 10.81
CA ILE A 27 2.13 10.12 9.84
C ILE A 27 2.56 11.36 9.07
N THR A 28 3.86 11.64 9.09
CA THR A 28 4.48 12.67 8.27
C THR A 28 5.11 12.04 7.03
N VAL A 29 4.78 12.59 5.88
CA VAL A 29 5.35 12.32 4.56
C VAL A 29 5.73 13.65 3.91
N ALA A 30 6.39 13.60 2.75
CA ALA A 30 6.77 14.81 2.04
C ALA A 30 5.55 15.71 1.71
N ALA A 31 4.39 15.12 1.41
CA ALA A 31 3.15 15.85 1.15
C ALA A 31 2.52 16.55 2.37
N GLY A 32 2.92 16.20 3.59
CA GLY A 32 2.38 16.77 4.82
C GLY A 32 2.25 15.76 5.97
N THR A 33 1.59 16.19 7.04
CA THR A 33 1.27 15.36 8.20
C THR A 33 -0.22 15.07 8.24
N TYR A 34 -0.57 13.82 8.49
CA TYR A 34 -1.96 13.34 8.46
C TYR A 34 -2.23 12.35 9.59
N PRO A 35 -3.42 12.40 10.23
CA PRO A 35 -3.90 11.29 11.03
C PRO A 35 -4.13 10.10 10.10
N ALA A 36 -3.62 8.92 10.46
CA ALA A 36 -3.64 7.76 9.59
C ALA A 36 -3.95 6.45 10.32
N CYS A 37 -4.70 5.58 9.65
CA CYS A 37 -4.90 4.19 10.01
C CYS A 37 -3.70 3.36 9.57
N HIS A 38 -3.14 2.55 10.48
CA HIS A 38 -2.04 1.63 10.22
C HIS A 38 -2.56 0.20 10.06
N PHE A 39 -2.25 -0.42 8.93
CA PHE A 39 -2.51 -1.82 8.65
C PHE A 39 -1.20 -2.56 8.42
N SER A 40 -1.10 -3.78 8.92
CA SER A 40 0.02 -4.69 8.63
C SER A 40 -0.51 -5.96 7.99
N ASN A 41 0.15 -6.42 6.93
CA ASN A 41 -0.10 -7.68 6.28
C ASN A 41 1.17 -8.52 6.32
N ALA A 42 1.07 -9.74 6.85
CA ALA A 42 2.13 -10.73 6.76
C ALA A 42 1.87 -11.62 5.54
N THR A 43 2.87 -11.71 4.67
CA THR A 43 2.88 -12.58 3.50
C THR A 43 3.96 -13.64 3.69
N THR A 44 3.98 -14.67 2.82
CA THR A 44 5.08 -15.65 2.78
C THR A 44 6.42 -15.00 2.40
N GLU A 45 6.41 -13.81 1.80
CA GLU A 45 7.60 -13.11 1.30
C GLU A 45 8.09 -12.00 2.26
N GLY A 46 7.37 -11.79 3.36
CA GLY A 46 7.69 -10.77 4.36
C GLY A 46 6.48 -9.99 4.87
N GLN A 47 6.73 -8.81 5.44
CA GLN A 47 5.70 -7.97 6.06
C GLN A 47 5.51 -6.67 5.29
N VAL A 48 4.25 -6.30 5.03
CA VAL A 48 3.86 -5.04 4.44
C VAL A 48 3.08 -4.19 5.45
N ASP A 49 3.58 -3.02 5.76
CA ASP A 49 2.89 -1.98 6.53
C ASP A 49 2.32 -0.92 5.60
N VAL A 50 1.03 -0.60 5.77
CA VAL A 50 0.32 0.39 4.97
C VAL A 50 -0.35 1.43 5.88
N TYR A 51 -0.23 2.70 5.48
CA TYR A 51 -0.78 3.83 6.20
C TYR A 51 -1.72 4.62 5.28
N TYR A 52 -2.99 4.69 5.65
CA TYR A 52 -3.99 5.46 4.94
C TYR A 52 -4.47 6.63 5.79
N SER A 53 -4.57 7.82 5.21
CA SER A 53 -5.12 8.98 5.92
C SER A 53 -6.57 8.75 6.35
N VAL A 54 -6.90 9.19 7.56
CA VAL A 54 -8.26 9.19 8.08
C VAL A 54 -9.13 10.14 7.25
N GLY A 55 -10.39 9.78 7.01
CA GLY A 55 -11.35 10.57 6.24
C GLY A 55 -11.18 10.44 4.72
N SER A 56 -10.00 10.74 4.19
CA SER A 56 -9.77 10.75 2.74
C SER A 56 -9.29 9.42 2.13
N GLY A 57 -8.78 8.50 2.95
CA GLY A 57 -8.31 7.19 2.49
C GLY A 57 -7.08 7.24 1.57
N LEU A 58 -6.30 8.32 1.62
CA LEU A 58 -5.14 8.49 0.75
C LEU A 58 -3.99 7.57 1.22
N PRO A 59 -3.32 6.84 0.32
CA PRO A 59 -2.16 6.02 0.68
C PRO A 59 -0.97 6.94 1.00
N LEU A 60 -0.62 7.05 2.29
CA LEU A 60 0.48 7.91 2.72
C LEU A 60 1.82 7.20 2.59
N VAL A 61 1.89 5.97 3.10
CA VAL A 61 3.11 5.15 3.13
C VAL A 61 2.74 3.70 2.89
N ILE A 62 3.51 3.04 2.05
CA ILE A 62 3.54 1.58 1.91
C ILE A 62 4.99 1.15 2.11
N ALA A 63 5.24 0.34 3.13
CA ALA A 63 6.56 -0.17 3.44
C ALA A 63 6.54 -1.70 3.44
N SER A 64 7.38 -2.32 2.63
CA SER A 64 7.56 -3.78 2.60
C SER A 64 8.95 -4.14 3.12
N ARG A 65 9.00 -5.09 4.04
CA ARG A 65 10.23 -5.78 4.44
C ARG A 65 10.24 -7.14 3.78
N ILE A 66 11.19 -7.34 2.87
CA ILE A 66 11.44 -8.62 2.21
C ILE A 66 12.26 -9.49 3.17
N GLU A 67 12.07 -10.81 3.16
CA GLU A 67 12.76 -11.76 4.06
C GLU A 67 14.30 -11.57 4.11
N ASP A 68 14.91 -11.14 3.01
CA ASP A 68 16.36 -10.86 2.92
C ASP A 68 16.80 -9.56 3.64
N GLY A 69 15.89 -8.89 4.37
CA GLY A 69 16.15 -7.64 5.09
C GLY A 69 16.05 -6.38 4.23
N GLY A 70 15.73 -6.51 2.94
CA GLY A 70 15.46 -5.39 2.05
C GLY A 70 14.21 -4.62 2.47
N LEU A 71 14.34 -3.30 2.62
CA LEU A 71 13.22 -2.40 2.89
C LEU A 71 12.86 -1.62 1.64
N VAL A 72 11.65 -1.83 1.13
CA VAL A 72 11.05 -0.98 0.09
C VAL A 72 10.07 -0.04 0.77
N ARG A 73 10.20 1.26 0.54
CA ARG A 73 9.29 2.28 1.08
C ARG A 73 8.82 3.19 -0.04
N MET A 74 7.51 3.26 -0.21
CA MET A 74 6.83 4.24 -1.05
C MET A 74 6.12 5.23 -0.16
N GLU A 75 6.18 6.51 -0.48
CA GLU A 75 5.54 7.57 0.28
C GLU A 75 4.98 8.67 -0.62
N MET A 76 3.88 9.27 -0.16
CA MET A 76 3.19 10.32 -0.88
C MET A 76 4.03 11.59 -1.01
N GLN A 77 4.15 12.07 -2.25
CA GLN A 77 4.93 13.25 -2.60
C GLN A 77 4.05 14.51 -2.69
N PRO A 78 4.60 15.72 -2.51
CA PRO A 78 3.84 16.97 -2.50
C PRO A 78 3.07 17.26 -3.80
N ASP A 79 3.57 16.75 -4.92
CA ASP A 79 3.00 16.87 -6.26
C ASP A 79 2.05 15.72 -6.63
N SER A 80 1.65 14.90 -5.65
CA SER A 80 0.65 13.86 -5.86
C SER A 80 -0.73 14.47 -6.11
N HIS A 81 -1.50 13.82 -7.00
CA HIS A 81 -2.86 14.24 -7.36
C HIS A 81 -3.82 13.06 -7.35
N VAL A 82 -5.08 13.31 -7.00
CA VAL A 82 -6.19 12.37 -7.20
C VAL A 82 -7.17 13.00 -8.19
N ASN A 83 -7.35 12.38 -9.34
CA ASN A 83 -8.22 12.88 -10.42
C ASN A 83 -7.91 14.34 -10.79
N GLY A 84 -6.62 14.70 -10.83
CA GLY A 84 -6.16 16.07 -11.15
C GLY A 84 -6.25 17.08 -10.00
N VAL A 85 -6.77 16.69 -8.82
CA VAL A 85 -6.81 17.56 -7.63
C VAL A 85 -5.58 17.28 -6.75
N PRO A 86 -4.82 18.30 -6.34
CA PRO A 86 -3.69 18.12 -5.41
C PRO A 86 -4.12 17.40 -4.13
N VAL A 87 -3.31 16.47 -3.64
CA VAL A 87 -3.66 15.65 -2.46
C VAL A 87 -3.97 16.47 -1.21
N SER A 88 -3.33 17.63 -1.04
CA SER A 88 -3.60 18.56 0.07
C SER A 88 -5.05 19.10 0.03
N GLN A 89 -5.52 19.49 -1.14
CA GLN A 89 -6.89 19.98 -1.35
C GLN A 89 -7.90 18.85 -1.28
N TYR A 90 -7.59 17.70 -1.89
CA TYR A 90 -8.42 16.51 -1.85
C TYR A 90 -8.68 16.05 -0.42
N HIS A 91 -7.65 16.03 0.42
CA HIS A 91 -7.76 15.65 1.82
C HIS A 91 -8.63 16.63 2.62
N ALA A 92 -8.35 17.94 2.50
CA ALA A 92 -9.09 18.98 3.20
C ALA A 92 -10.60 18.96 2.88
N SER A 93 -10.99 18.60 1.65
CA SER A 93 -12.41 18.48 1.25
C SER A 93 -13.17 17.29 1.85
N ARG A 94 -12.48 16.40 2.59
CA ARG A 94 -13.05 15.16 3.17
C ARG A 94 -12.93 15.08 4.68
N GLN A 95 -12.51 16.17 5.32
CA GLN A 95 -12.61 16.35 6.77
C GLN A 95 -13.97 16.97 7.11
#